data_AF-A0A6L9LA33-F1
#
_entry.id   AF-A0A6L9LA33-F1
#
_cell.length_a   1.000
_cell.length_b   1.000
_cell.length_c   1.000
_cell.angle_alpha   90.00
_cell.angle_beta   90.00
_cell.angle_gamma   90.00
#
_symmetry.space_group_name_H-M   'P 1'
#
loop_
_entity.id
_entity.type
_entity.pdbx_description
1 polymer ?
#
loop_
_entity_poly.entity_id
_entity_poly.type
_entity_poly.pdbx_seq_one_letter_code
_entity_poly.pdbx_strand_id
1 'polypeptide(L)'
;MSAAKQPIGLKQIGDTVIVYLEDKKKVKFPKPVEAFDKLVALINQFNMWFRAKDRMDIGKLLDKFTQPIKTDEQQQQEKKVQTNRIQRKKIEKKIKTVAQESIPVEPVVELIRDVPGIKVHSDGTARLEGFGFPLPKFILQKFREWHEAGEDLTPLRNFTLLLAANPNPDVREDILPWLLKHHFMLTPNGYVVAYRYVNIKEQGGDRNLLEAITRAYANVRSRRRATKEFSLFKLKDGTYTWDYNHKQPEGSKVVGIVQDLYKGLDKQAQPVYTDNHTGKFRIKLGEVVEMDRTKTSASRADCSYGLHMGNSHWVKTSSYGSELLLCLINPADIVNVPSGEWKFRCCQYYPVARIELEDIDKLEAEQLRVFDGDYATLEMETLIKSIRQDPTLKEFAGKRVDKKTPLIKQLRELKGTQSIRTWSTHLPEEDQQAILESRVALIA
;
A
#
# COMPACT_ATOMS: atom_id res chain seq x y z
N MET A 1 38.17 -66.56 -23.23
CA MET A 1 36.86 -66.02 -22.84
C MET A 1 36.60 -66.38 -21.39
N SER A 2 36.72 -65.42 -20.47
CA SER A 2 36.24 -65.55 -19.09
C SER A 2 34.78 -65.10 -19.09
N ALA A 3 33.86 -65.90 -18.56
CA ALA A 3 32.43 -65.58 -18.53
C ALA A 3 32.22 -64.24 -17.81
N ALA A 4 31.82 -63.20 -18.54
CA ALA A 4 31.49 -61.90 -17.98
C ALA A 4 30.26 -62.06 -17.07
N LYS A 5 30.45 -61.83 -15.77
CA LYS A 5 29.44 -62.05 -14.73
C LYS A 5 28.33 -60.99 -14.79
N GLN A 6 27.10 -61.40 -14.50
CA GLN A 6 25.93 -60.54 -14.68
C GLN A 6 25.79 -59.52 -13.54
N PRO A 7 25.55 -58.23 -13.87
CA PRO A 7 25.17 -57.25 -12.87
C PRO A 7 23.72 -57.47 -12.44
N ILE A 8 23.40 -57.19 -11.18
CA ILE A 8 22.07 -57.37 -10.57
C ILE A 8 21.52 -56.11 -9.91
N GLY A 9 22.33 -55.06 -9.79
CA GLY A 9 21.87 -53.79 -9.23
C GLY A 9 22.94 -52.71 -9.26
N LEU A 10 22.51 -51.46 -9.12
CA LEU A 10 23.39 -50.30 -9.12
C LEU A 10 22.95 -49.31 -8.03
N LYS A 11 23.91 -48.75 -7.30
CA LYS A 11 23.67 -47.73 -6.26
C LYS A 11 24.75 -46.66 -6.30
N GLN A 12 24.33 -45.40 -6.21
CA GLN A 12 25.25 -44.27 -6.02
C GLN A 12 25.43 -43.97 -4.53
N ILE A 13 26.68 -43.76 -4.09
CA ILE A 13 27.02 -43.32 -2.74
C ILE A 13 28.06 -42.20 -2.88
N GLY A 14 27.67 -40.95 -2.58
CA GLY A 14 28.50 -39.78 -2.84
C GLY A 14 28.90 -39.69 -4.32
N ASP A 15 30.19 -39.52 -4.58
CA ASP A 15 30.78 -39.44 -5.92
C ASP A 15 31.19 -40.80 -6.51
N THR A 16 30.76 -41.91 -5.90
CA THR A 16 31.07 -43.27 -6.35
C THR A 16 29.81 -44.02 -6.76
N VAL A 17 29.85 -44.62 -7.96
CA VAL A 17 28.83 -45.57 -8.40
C VAL A 17 29.27 -46.99 -8.08
N ILE A 18 28.39 -47.77 -7.45
CA ILE A 18 28.62 -49.16 -7.09
C ILE A 18 27.70 -50.05 -7.91
N VAL A 19 28.30 -51.00 -8.65
CA VAL A 19 27.59 -52.04 -9.39
C VAL A 19 27.71 -53.36 -8.62
N TYR A 20 26.56 -53.98 -8.35
CA TYR A 20 26.45 -55.25 -7.65
C TYR A 20 26.38 -56.38 -8.67
N LEU A 21 27.20 -57.40 -8.50
CA LEU A 21 27.24 -58.61 -9.33
C LEU A 21 26.60 -59.79 -8.57
N GLU A 22 26.11 -60.80 -9.31
CA GLU A 22 25.43 -62.00 -8.77
C GLU A 22 26.19 -62.71 -7.64
N ASP A 23 27.52 -62.67 -7.63
CA ASP A 23 28.38 -63.31 -6.63
C ASP A 23 28.63 -62.47 -5.37
N LYS A 24 27.78 -61.47 -5.10
CA LYS A 24 27.91 -60.48 -4.01
C LYS A 24 29.17 -59.60 -4.10
N LYS A 25 29.94 -59.66 -5.20
CA LYS A 25 31.04 -58.71 -5.45
C LYS A 25 30.50 -57.36 -5.91
N LYS A 26 31.26 -56.31 -5.64
CA LYS A 26 30.90 -54.92 -5.92
C LYS A 26 32.01 -54.25 -6.71
N VAL A 27 31.68 -53.61 -7.83
CA VAL A 27 32.61 -52.79 -8.61
C VAL A 27 32.31 -51.32 -8.34
N LYS A 28 33.34 -50.54 -7.99
CA LYS A 28 33.22 -49.12 -7.62
C LYS A 28 33.83 -48.23 -8.70
N PHE A 29 33.13 -47.16 -9.04
CA PHE A 29 33.54 -46.17 -10.05
C PHE A 29 33.50 -44.76 -9.44
N PRO A 30 34.64 -44.22 -8.95
CA PRO A 30 34.74 -42.84 -8.46
C PRO A 30 34.90 -41.80 -9.60
N LYS A 31 34.49 -40.54 -9.37
CA LYS A 31 34.77 -39.41 -10.29
C LYS A 31 36.17 -38.79 -10.04
N PRO A 32 36.83 -38.17 -11.05
CA PRO A 32 36.51 -38.14 -12.48
C PRO A 32 37.39 -39.09 -13.34
N VAL A 33 36.74 -39.81 -14.26
CA VAL A 33 37.16 -40.12 -15.64
C VAL A 33 38.49 -40.85 -15.90
N GLU A 34 38.69 -42.03 -15.33
CA GLU A 34 39.47 -43.08 -16.06
C GLU A 34 38.63 -44.33 -16.37
N ALA A 35 37.50 -44.50 -15.66
CA ALA A 35 36.63 -45.67 -15.80
C ALA A 35 35.21 -45.31 -16.28
N PHE A 36 34.98 -44.09 -16.76
CA PHE A 36 33.65 -43.63 -17.21
C PHE A 36 33.16 -44.43 -18.42
N ASP A 37 34.01 -44.66 -19.41
CA ASP A 37 33.66 -45.47 -20.58
C ASP A 37 33.37 -46.93 -20.21
N LYS A 38 34.09 -47.47 -19.22
CA LYS A 38 33.84 -48.81 -18.67
C LYS A 38 32.51 -48.88 -17.92
N LEU A 39 32.14 -47.83 -17.19
CA LEU A 39 30.85 -47.72 -16.50
C LEU A 39 29.70 -47.64 -17.51
N VAL A 40 29.82 -46.82 -18.56
CA VAL A 40 28.82 -46.69 -19.63
C VAL A 40 28.65 -48.02 -20.37
N ALA A 41 29.74 -48.71 -20.71
CA ALA A 41 29.67 -50.02 -21.36
C ALA A 41 28.97 -51.08 -20.49
N LEU A 42 29.31 -51.14 -19.19
CA LEU A 42 28.70 -52.08 -18.25
C LEU A 42 27.22 -51.77 -18.01
N ILE A 43 26.86 -50.49 -17.94
CA ILE A 43 25.48 -50.02 -17.80
C ILE A 43 24.65 -50.35 -19.05
N ASN A 44 25.20 -50.17 -20.25
CA ASN A 44 24.51 -50.54 -21.50
C ASN A 44 24.29 -52.05 -21.59
N GLN A 45 25.28 -52.85 -21.17
CA GLN A 45 25.13 -54.30 -21.08
C GLN A 45 24.04 -54.70 -20.07
N PHE A 46 23.96 -54.01 -18.92
CA PHE A 46 22.91 -54.22 -17.91
C PHE A 46 21.51 -53.85 -18.44
N ASN A 47 21.40 -52.76 -19.21
CA ASN A 47 20.15 -52.26 -19.76
C ASN A 47 19.53 -53.18 -20.83
N MET A 48 20.36 -53.92 -21.56
CA MET A 48 19.91 -54.89 -22.56
C MET A 48 19.20 -56.11 -21.94
N TRP A 49 19.42 -56.38 -20.65
CA TRP A 49 18.92 -57.57 -19.95
C TRP A 49 17.56 -57.40 -19.27
N PHE A 50 17.04 -56.17 -19.09
CA PHE A 50 15.74 -55.91 -18.46
C PHE A 50 14.62 -55.62 -19.48
N ARG A 51 13.42 -56.16 -19.21
CA ARG A 51 12.19 -55.85 -19.97
C ARG A 51 11.82 -54.37 -19.79
N ALA A 52 11.14 -53.79 -20.77
CA ALA A 52 10.91 -52.34 -20.88
C ALA A 52 10.30 -51.65 -19.64
N LYS A 53 9.57 -52.38 -18.78
CA LYS A 53 8.93 -51.84 -17.56
C LYS A 53 9.88 -51.72 -16.36
N ASP A 54 10.99 -52.43 -16.37
CA ASP A 54 11.97 -52.47 -15.26
C ASP A 54 13.27 -51.73 -15.61
N ARG A 55 13.31 -51.04 -16.77
CA ARG A 55 14.45 -50.23 -17.16
C ARG A 55 14.59 -49.04 -16.23
N MET A 56 15.70 -49.00 -15.50
CA MET A 56 16.11 -47.83 -14.75
C MET A 56 16.34 -46.67 -15.72
N ASP A 57 15.96 -45.44 -15.34
CA ASP A 57 16.13 -44.24 -16.18
C ASP A 57 17.60 -43.81 -16.19
N ILE A 58 18.38 -44.46 -17.05
CA ILE A 58 19.84 -44.39 -17.09
C ILE A 58 20.33 -42.99 -17.46
N GLY A 59 19.56 -42.27 -18.28
CA GLY A 59 19.84 -40.87 -18.63
C GLY A 59 19.94 -39.99 -17.37
N LYS A 60 18.98 -40.11 -16.45
CA LYS A 60 18.97 -39.33 -15.19
C LYS A 60 20.14 -39.62 -14.26
N LEU A 61 20.71 -40.83 -14.33
CA LEU A 61 21.87 -41.22 -13.52
C LEU A 61 23.17 -40.73 -14.13
N LEU A 62 23.32 -40.83 -15.44
CA LEU A 62 24.45 -40.27 -16.17
C LEU A 62 24.48 -38.75 -16.03
N ASP A 63 23.34 -38.08 -16.15
CA ASP A 63 23.22 -36.62 -15.96
C ASP A 63 23.64 -36.17 -14.55
N LYS A 64 23.39 -36.98 -13.52
CA LYS A 64 23.86 -36.70 -12.15
C LYS A 64 25.36 -37.01 -11.98
N PHE A 65 25.87 -37.98 -12.72
CA PHE A 65 27.29 -38.35 -12.67
C PHE A 65 28.18 -37.42 -13.52
N THR A 66 27.64 -36.67 -14.46
CA THR A 66 28.39 -35.65 -15.23
C THR A 66 28.32 -34.26 -14.61
N GLN A 67 27.44 -34.02 -13.64
CA GLN A 67 27.36 -32.74 -12.95
C GLN A 67 28.65 -32.41 -12.17
N PRO A 68 29.13 -31.16 -12.24
CA PRO A 68 30.30 -30.70 -11.50
C PRO A 68 30.07 -30.79 -9.98
N ILE A 69 31.14 -31.08 -9.24
CA ILE A 69 31.10 -31.19 -7.77
C ILE A 69 30.78 -29.81 -7.20
N LYS A 70 29.65 -29.71 -6.48
CA LYS A 70 29.19 -28.46 -5.87
C LYS A 70 30.00 -28.16 -4.62
N THR A 71 30.41 -26.91 -4.44
CA THR A 71 31.12 -26.45 -3.23
C THR A 71 30.24 -26.56 -1.99
N ASP A 72 30.84 -26.61 -0.80
CA ASP A 72 30.10 -26.72 0.47
C ASP A 72 29.07 -25.58 0.66
N GLU A 73 29.38 -24.38 0.19
CA GLU A 73 28.44 -23.24 0.18
C GLU A 73 27.23 -23.51 -0.72
N GLN A 74 27.44 -24.04 -1.92
CA GLN A 74 26.35 -24.39 -2.84
C GLN A 74 25.47 -25.51 -2.27
N GLN A 75 26.06 -26.48 -1.57
CA GLN A 75 25.31 -27.55 -0.90
C GLN A 75 24.49 -27.02 0.29
N GLN A 76 25.03 -26.09 1.07
CA GLN A 76 24.28 -25.45 2.16
C GLN A 76 23.12 -24.59 1.64
N GLN A 77 23.33 -23.86 0.55
CA GLN A 77 22.30 -23.03 -0.06
C GLN A 77 21.15 -23.87 -0.64
N GLU A 78 21.47 -25.00 -1.29
CA GLU A 78 20.45 -25.95 -1.76
C GLU A 78 19.68 -26.60 -0.61
N LYS A 79 20.35 -27.00 0.48
CA LYS A 79 19.67 -27.51 1.68
C LYS A 79 18.70 -26.47 2.26
N LYS A 80 19.09 -25.19 2.29
CA LYS A 80 18.25 -24.08 2.76
C LYS A 80 17.03 -23.86 1.86
N VAL A 81 17.21 -23.88 0.54
CA VAL A 81 16.12 -23.79 -0.46
C VAL A 81 15.17 -24.97 -0.36
N GLN A 82 15.68 -26.19 -0.20
CA GLN A 82 14.88 -27.40 -0.07
C GLN A 82 14.05 -27.39 1.23
N THR A 83 14.64 -26.93 2.32
CA THR A 83 13.96 -26.79 3.63
C THR A 83 12.84 -25.77 3.56
N ASN A 84 13.09 -24.61 2.95
CA ASN A 84 12.09 -23.57 2.70
C ASN A 84 10.95 -24.09 1.80
N ARG A 85 11.24 -24.91 0.79
CA ARG A 85 10.24 -25.51 -0.10
C ARG A 85 9.34 -26.50 0.65
N ILE A 86 9.89 -27.29 1.57
CA ILE A 86 9.13 -28.22 2.41
C ILE A 86 8.25 -27.46 3.40
N GLN A 87 8.78 -26.40 4.03
CA GLN A 87 7.98 -25.52 4.91
C GLN A 87 6.84 -24.84 4.15
N ARG A 88 7.09 -24.29 2.95
CA ARG A 88 6.04 -23.71 2.10
C ARG A 88 4.94 -24.71 1.75
N LYS A 89 5.30 -25.94 1.35
CA LYS A 89 4.30 -26.99 1.09
C LYS A 89 3.49 -27.38 2.32
N LYS A 90 4.10 -27.39 3.51
CA LYS A 90 3.37 -27.62 4.78
C LYS A 90 2.41 -26.47 5.10
N ILE A 91 2.83 -25.23 4.85
CA ILE A 91 1.99 -24.03 5.02
C ILE A 91 0.85 -24.03 4.01
N GLU A 92 1.11 -24.27 2.71
CA GLU A 92 0.08 -24.41 1.67
C GLU A 92 -0.92 -25.52 2.01
N LYS A 93 -0.44 -26.65 2.54
CA LYS A 93 -1.33 -27.74 2.96
C LYS A 93 -2.18 -27.32 4.17
N LYS A 94 -1.60 -26.63 5.17
CA LYS A 94 -2.37 -26.03 6.27
C LYS A 94 -3.39 -25.00 5.78
N ILE A 95 -3.02 -24.12 4.84
CA ILE A 95 -3.93 -23.14 4.23
C ILE A 95 -5.07 -23.86 3.50
N LYS A 96 -4.79 -24.92 2.74
CA LYS A 96 -5.81 -25.74 2.09
C LYS A 96 -6.71 -26.47 3.09
N THR A 97 -6.17 -26.94 4.20
CA THR A 97 -6.95 -27.60 5.26
C THR A 97 -7.82 -26.60 6.03
N VAL A 98 -7.30 -25.41 6.35
CA VAL A 98 -8.07 -24.30 6.94
C VAL A 98 -9.13 -23.76 5.97
N ALA A 99 -8.86 -23.80 4.66
CA ALA A 99 -9.86 -23.47 3.63
C ALA A 99 -10.91 -24.57 3.39
N GLN A 100 -10.70 -25.78 3.92
CA GLN A 100 -11.61 -26.93 3.82
C GLN A 100 -12.39 -27.21 5.11
N GLU A 101 -11.94 -26.71 6.26
CA GLU A 101 -12.76 -26.60 7.46
C GLU A 101 -13.75 -25.44 7.25
N SER A 102 -14.99 -25.81 6.98
CA SER A 102 -16.12 -24.99 6.57
C SER A 102 -16.31 -23.71 7.42
N ILE A 103 -15.81 -22.59 6.92
CA ILE A 103 -16.43 -21.28 7.14
C ILE A 103 -17.62 -21.24 6.16
N PRO A 104 -18.87 -21.07 6.60
CA PRO A 104 -19.99 -20.92 5.68
C PRO A 104 -19.66 -19.79 4.70
N VAL A 105 -19.76 -20.08 3.42
CA VAL A 105 -19.71 -19.04 2.39
C VAL A 105 -21.10 -18.42 2.40
N GLU A 106 -21.34 -17.42 3.25
CA GLU A 106 -22.50 -16.55 3.06
C GLU A 106 -22.50 -16.11 1.58
N PRO A 107 -23.61 -16.28 0.83
CA PRO A 107 -23.76 -15.70 -0.49
C PRO A 107 -23.41 -14.21 -0.42
N VAL A 108 -22.70 -13.68 -1.41
CA VAL A 108 -22.38 -12.23 -1.47
C VAL A 108 -23.64 -11.38 -1.27
N VAL A 109 -24.78 -11.87 -1.76
CA VAL A 109 -26.12 -11.29 -1.53
C VAL A 109 -26.45 -11.16 -0.05
N GLU A 110 -26.26 -12.22 0.72
CA GLU A 110 -26.49 -12.20 2.16
C GLU A 110 -25.50 -11.28 2.85
N LEU A 111 -24.25 -11.17 2.38
CA LEU A 111 -23.18 -10.34 2.95
C LEU A 111 -23.37 -8.83 2.74
N ILE A 112 -24.12 -8.39 1.74
CA ILE A 112 -24.39 -6.96 1.52
C ILE A 112 -25.86 -6.57 1.57
N ARG A 113 -26.72 -7.52 1.94
CA ARG A 113 -28.12 -7.22 2.22
C ARG A 113 -28.20 -6.04 3.20
N ASP A 114 -28.99 -5.04 2.83
CA ASP A 114 -29.28 -3.82 3.60
C ASP A 114 -28.08 -2.87 3.86
N VAL A 115 -26.89 -3.17 3.32
CA VAL A 115 -25.73 -2.26 3.40
C VAL A 115 -25.90 -1.11 2.41
N PRO A 116 -25.97 0.15 2.85
CA PRO A 116 -26.25 1.27 1.97
C PRO A 116 -25.07 1.55 1.01
N GLY A 117 -25.40 1.87 -0.24
CA GLY A 117 -24.41 2.24 -1.26
C GLY A 117 -23.64 1.08 -1.88
N ILE A 118 -24.05 -0.17 -1.67
CA ILE A 118 -23.50 -1.36 -2.34
C ILE A 118 -24.62 -2.14 -3.05
N LYS A 119 -24.38 -2.54 -4.29
CA LYS A 119 -25.33 -3.34 -5.09
C LYS A 119 -24.71 -4.66 -5.54
N VAL A 120 -25.52 -5.72 -5.52
CA VAL A 120 -25.22 -6.98 -6.22
C VAL A 120 -25.58 -6.82 -7.69
N HIS A 121 -24.69 -7.23 -8.57
CA HIS A 121 -24.89 -7.22 -10.02
C HIS A 121 -25.25 -8.63 -10.53
N SER A 122 -25.78 -8.69 -11.75
CA SER A 122 -26.23 -9.94 -12.39
C SER A 122 -25.11 -10.99 -12.57
N ASP A 123 -23.85 -10.56 -12.53
CA ASP A 123 -22.67 -11.43 -12.58
C ASP A 123 -22.29 -12.03 -11.21
N GLY A 124 -23.08 -11.77 -10.17
CA GLY A 124 -22.84 -12.26 -8.81
C GLY A 124 -21.81 -11.44 -8.02
N THR A 125 -21.30 -10.34 -8.58
CA THR A 125 -20.36 -9.44 -7.89
C THR A 125 -21.09 -8.33 -7.13
N ALA A 126 -20.48 -7.83 -6.07
CA ALA A 126 -20.94 -6.65 -5.34
C ALA A 126 -20.06 -5.45 -5.68
N ARG A 127 -20.68 -4.28 -5.88
CA ARG A 127 -20.00 -3.04 -6.31
C ARG A 127 -20.55 -1.84 -5.54
N LEU A 128 -19.72 -0.81 -5.36
CA LEU A 128 -20.21 0.48 -4.87
C LEU A 128 -21.16 1.11 -5.90
N GLU A 129 -22.24 1.72 -5.43
CA GLU A 129 -23.16 2.46 -6.28
C GLU A 129 -22.44 3.56 -7.05
N GLY A 130 -22.64 3.60 -8.37
CA GLY A 130 -21.95 4.54 -9.27
C GLY A 130 -20.61 4.03 -9.83
N PHE A 131 -20.11 2.88 -9.35
CA PHE A 131 -18.78 2.39 -9.72
C PHE A 131 -18.80 0.99 -10.35
N GLY A 132 -17.94 0.79 -11.36
CA GLY A 132 -17.95 -0.40 -12.21
C GLY A 132 -17.14 -1.60 -11.69
N PHE A 133 -16.36 -1.45 -10.62
CA PHE A 133 -15.42 -2.48 -10.19
C PHE A 133 -15.98 -3.38 -9.07
N PRO A 134 -15.68 -4.69 -9.10
CA PRO A 134 -16.08 -5.61 -8.04
C PRO A 134 -15.27 -5.35 -6.76
N LEU A 135 -15.95 -5.41 -5.62
CA LEU A 135 -15.32 -5.27 -4.31
C LEU A 135 -14.74 -6.61 -3.82
N PRO A 136 -13.51 -6.62 -3.27
CA PRO A 136 -12.97 -7.78 -2.57
C PRO A 136 -13.84 -8.21 -1.39
N LYS A 137 -13.89 -9.53 -1.12
CA LYS A 137 -14.70 -10.11 -0.05
C LYS A 137 -14.46 -9.45 1.32
N PHE A 138 -13.21 -9.18 1.67
CA PHE A 138 -12.88 -8.57 2.96
C PHE A 138 -13.44 -7.15 3.08
N ILE A 139 -13.42 -6.36 2.00
CA ILE A 139 -14.01 -5.02 1.99
C ILE A 139 -15.52 -5.12 2.25
N LEU A 140 -16.21 -6.04 1.57
CA LEU A 140 -17.64 -6.30 1.77
C LEU A 140 -17.96 -6.71 3.21
N GLN A 141 -17.15 -7.60 3.79
CA GLN A 141 -17.27 -8.01 5.20
C GLN A 141 -17.13 -6.80 6.13
N LYS A 142 -16.15 -5.92 5.90
CA LYS A 142 -15.97 -4.72 6.73
C LYS A 142 -17.12 -3.72 6.61
N PHE A 143 -17.69 -3.54 5.42
CA PHE A 143 -18.89 -2.72 5.27
C PHE A 143 -20.07 -3.27 6.07
N ARG A 144 -20.30 -4.58 6.03
CA ARG A 144 -21.33 -5.22 6.86
C ARG A 144 -21.07 -5.00 8.35
N GLU A 145 -19.86 -5.33 8.81
CA GLU A 145 -19.51 -5.23 10.23
C GLU A 145 -19.73 -3.80 10.76
N TRP A 146 -19.29 -2.78 10.01
CA TRP A 146 -19.48 -1.38 10.39
C TRP A 146 -20.95 -0.97 10.32
N HIS A 147 -21.70 -1.46 9.32
CA HIS A 147 -23.12 -1.18 9.20
C HIS A 147 -23.93 -1.77 10.36
N GLU A 148 -23.68 -3.04 10.72
CA GLU A 148 -24.32 -3.73 11.84
C GLU A 148 -23.96 -3.08 13.19
N ALA A 149 -22.76 -2.51 13.31
CA ALA A 149 -22.32 -1.74 14.47
C ALA A 149 -22.88 -0.30 14.50
N GLY A 150 -23.54 0.17 13.44
CA GLY A 150 -24.04 1.54 13.34
C GLY A 150 -22.95 2.59 13.13
N GLU A 151 -21.77 2.18 12.66
CA GLU A 151 -20.62 3.04 12.39
C GLU A 151 -20.80 3.82 11.08
N ASP A 152 -20.12 4.97 10.96
CA ASP A 152 -20.07 5.73 9.72
C ASP A 152 -19.30 4.96 8.64
N LEU A 153 -19.98 4.64 7.52
CA LEU A 153 -19.37 3.91 6.39
C LEU A 153 -18.55 4.82 5.47
N THR A 154 -18.64 6.14 5.63
CA THR A 154 -17.99 7.14 4.76
C THR A 154 -16.48 6.95 4.66
N PRO A 155 -15.71 6.78 5.76
CA PRO A 155 -14.27 6.54 5.67
C PRO A 155 -13.92 5.29 4.86
N LEU A 156 -14.64 4.18 5.08
CA LEU A 156 -14.39 2.92 4.39
C LEU A 156 -14.76 3.00 2.90
N ARG A 157 -15.87 3.68 2.58
CA ARG A 157 -16.27 3.98 1.20
C ARG A 157 -15.21 4.80 0.48
N ASN A 158 -14.80 5.93 1.04
CA ASN A 158 -13.84 6.81 0.40
C ASN A 158 -12.47 6.14 0.27
N PHE A 159 -12.04 5.40 1.28
CA PHE A 159 -10.82 4.59 1.23
C PHE A 159 -10.87 3.57 0.08
N THR A 160 -12.00 2.87 -0.08
CA THR A 160 -12.19 1.86 -1.14
C THR A 160 -12.09 2.48 -2.53
N LEU A 161 -12.67 3.67 -2.72
CA LEU A 161 -12.62 4.40 -3.99
C LEU A 161 -11.20 4.87 -4.32
N LEU A 162 -10.49 5.44 -3.34
CA LEU A 162 -9.10 5.83 -3.50
C LEU A 162 -8.20 4.60 -3.75
N LEU A 163 -8.43 3.49 -3.05
CA LEU A 163 -7.67 2.25 -3.21
C LEU A 163 -7.86 1.64 -4.60
N ALA A 164 -9.04 1.77 -5.21
CA ALA A 164 -9.31 1.27 -6.55
C ALA A 164 -8.37 1.88 -7.61
N ALA A 165 -7.88 3.10 -7.38
CA ALA A 165 -6.90 3.76 -8.25
C ALA A 165 -5.45 3.31 -8.02
N ASN A 166 -5.17 2.48 -6.99
CA ASN A 166 -3.83 1.95 -6.77
C ASN A 166 -3.45 1.01 -7.92
N PRO A 167 -2.31 1.18 -8.60
CA PRO A 167 -1.94 0.32 -9.73
C PRO A 167 -1.58 -1.11 -9.31
N ASN A 168 -1.20 -1.36 -8.06
CA ASN A 168 -0.77 -2.67 -7.59
C ASN A 168 -1.97 -3.53 -7.13
N PRO A 169 -2.30 -4.64 -7.84
CA PRO A 169 -3.43 -5.50 -7.46
C PRO A 169 -3.28 -6.12 -6.07
N ASP A 170 -2.06 -6.50 -5.66
CA ASP A 170 -1.80 -7.07 -4.34
C ASP A 170 -2.14 -6.06 -3.23
N VAL A 171 -1.88 -4.77 -3.49
CA VAL A 171 -2.24 -3.70 -2.55
C VAL A 171 -3.76 -3.53 -2.51
N ARG A 172 -4.44 -3.53 -3.66
CA ARG A 172 -5.91 -3.43 -3.70
C ARG A 172 -6.63 -4.55 -2.95
N GLU A 173 -6.02 -5.73 -2.88
CA GLU A 173 -6.58 -6.90 -2.20
C GLU A 173 -6.21 -6.97 -0.71
N ASP A 174 -4.92 -6.82 -0.39
CA ASP A 174 -4.41 -7.18 0.95
C ASP A 174 -4.24 -5.99 1.91
N ILE A 175 -4.22 -4.73 1.44
CA ILE A 175 -3.79 -3.61 2.30
C ILE A 175 -4.79 -3.25 3.38
N LEU A 176 -6.10 -3.25 3.10
CA LEU A 176 -7.11 -2.94 4.12
C LEU A 176 -7.09 -3.94 5.28
N PRO A 177 -7.10 -5.28 5.04
CA PRO A 177 -6.94 -6.24 6.14
C PRO A 177 -5.70 -5.97 6.98
N TRP A 178 -4.58 -5.64 6.33
CA TRP A 178 -3.34 -5.34 7.02
C TRP A 178 -3.44 -4.06 7.86
N LEU A 179 -3.95 -2.96 7.30
CA LEU A 179 -4.11 -1.68 7.99
C LEU A 179 -4.98 -1.82 9.24
N LEU A 180 -6.14 -2.47 9.13
CA LEU A 180 -7.07 -2.65 10.24
C LEU A 180 -6.48 -3.56 11.33
N LYS A 181 -5.83 -4.67 10.94
CA LYS A 181 -5.14 -5.56 11.88
C LYS A 181 -4.08 -4.82 12.69
N HIS A 182 -3.43 -3.83 12.07
CA HIS A 182 -2.33 -3.08 12.67
C HIS A 182 -2.74 -1.69 13.17
N HIS A 183 -4.04 -1.50 13.42
CA HIS A 183 -4.64 -0.32 14.07
C HIS A 183 -4.32 1.01 13.37
N PHE A 184 -4.25 1.02 12.04
CA PHE A 184 -4.25 2.26 11.28
C PHE A 184 -5.66 2.86 11.26
N MET A 185 -5.72 4.18 11.41
CA MET A 185 -6.95 4.95 11.35
C MET A 185 -7.20 5.44 9.92
N LEU A 186 -8.47 5.55 9.54
CA LEU A 186 -8.91 6.20 8.31
C LEU A 186 -9.51 7.57 8.62
N THR A 187 -9.21 8.58 7.80
CA THR A 187 -9.91 9.87 7.87
C THR A 187 -11.28 9.78 7.22
N PRO A 188 -12.19 10.76 7.43
CA PRO A 188 -13.47 10.83 6.71
C PRO A 188 -13.34 10.74 5.18
N ASN A 189 -12.32 11.36 4.59
CA ASN A 189 -12.04 11.26 3.14
C ASN A 189 -11.31 9.96 2.73
N GLY A 190 -11.13 9.01 3.64
CA GLY A 190 -10.56 7.70 3.33
C GLY A 190 -9.05 7.65 3.22
N TYR A 191 -8.34 8.68 3.69
CA TYR A 191 -6.89 8.67 3.78
C TYR A 191 -6.43 7.83 4.98
N VAL A 192 -5.28 7.19 4.84
CA VAL A 192 -4.64 6.46 5.93
C VAL A 192 -3.86 7.43 6.80
N VAL A 193 -4.14 7.41 8.10
CA VAL A 193 -3.39 8.16 9.10
C VAL A 193 -2.16 7.34 9.50
N ALA A 194 -0.97 7.89 9.33
CA ALA A 194 0.27 7.26 9.75
C ALA A 194 1.27 8.27 10.29
N TYR A 195 2.37 7.76 10.82
CA TYR A 195 3.35 8.56 11.53
C TYR A 195 4.74 8.36 10.95
N ARG A 196 5.56 9.40 11.03
CA ARG A 196 6.93 9.40 10.52
C ARG A 196 7.87 10.21 11.39
N TYR A 197 8.94 9.56 11.84
CA TYR A 197 10.06 10.28 12.41
C TYR A 197 10.91 10.98 11.34
N VAL A 198 11.30 12.21 11.64
CA VAL A 198 12.12 13.08 10.81
C VAL A 198 13.15 13.81 11.66
N ASN A 199 14.17 14.39 11.02
CA ASN A 199 15.12 15.29 11.66
C ASN A 199 14.87 16.73 11.20
N ILE A 200 15.20 17.69 12.04
CA ILE A 200 15.18 19.10 11.64
C ILE A 200 16.35 19.37 10.69
N LYS A 201 16.04 19.90 9.51
CA LYS A 201 17.01 20.40 8.54
C LYS A 201 17.24 21.90 8.71
N GLU A 202 16.16 22.66 8.91
CA GLU A 202 16.19 24.09 9.25
C GLU A 202 15.22 24.35 10.40
N GLN A 203 15.68 25.09 11.41
CA GLN A 203 14.96 25.32 12.66
C GLN A 203 13.67 26.13 12.50
N GLY A 204 13.51 26.86 11.39
CA GLY A 204 12.38 27.75 11.17
C GLY A 204 12.36 28.94 12.14
N GLY A 205 11.21 29.59 12.24
CA GLY A 205 10.88 30.67 13.16
C GLY A 205 10.41 30.16 14.53
N ASP A 206 9.54 30.92 15.19
CA ASP A 206 8.99 30.56 16.52
C ASP A 206 8.12 29.29 16.43
N ARG A 207 8.63 28.18 16.99
CA ARG A 207 7.95 26.88 17.00
C ARG A 207 6.62 26.92 17.77
N ASN A 208 6.57 27.64 18.89
CA ASN A 208 5.36 27.73 19.70
C ASN A 208 4.28 28.52 18.95
N LEU A 209 4.69 29.52 18.17
CA LEU A 209 3.79 30.24 17.29
C LEU A 209 3.25 29.33 16.18
N LEU A 210 4.12 28.57 15.51
CA LEU A 210 3.71 27.64 14.45
C LEU A 210 2.65 26.65 14.97
N GLU A 211 2.93 26.00 16.10
CA GLU A 211 2.02 25.03 16.70
C GLU A 211 0.69 25.68 17.08
N ALA A 212 0.72 26.90 17.62
CA ALA A 212 -0.49 27.65 17.94
C ALA A 212 -1.32 27.97 16.70
N ILE A 213 -0.68 28.36 15.58
CA ILE A 213 -1.36 28.64 14.31
C ILE A 213 -2.02 27.36 13.76
N THR A 214 -1.28 26.25 13.69
CA THR A 214 -1.81 24.99 13.15
C THR A 214 -2.92 24.42 14.03
N ARG A 215 -2.78 24.48 15.36
CA ARG A 215 -3.80 24.04 16.31
C ARG A 215 -5.07 24.89 16.24
N ALA A 216 -4.92 26.22 16.20
CA ALA A 216 -6.06 27.13 16.06
C ALA A 216 -6.80 26.88 14.74
N TYR A 217 -6.08 26.75 13.62
CA TYR A 217 -6.67 26.47 12.31
C TYR A 217 -7.44 25.15 12.30
N ALA A 218 -6.83 24.06 12.78
CA ALA A 218 -7.45 22.75 12.85
C ALA A 218 -8.72 22.77 13.73
N ASN A 219 -8.65 23.40 14.92
CA ASN A 219 -9.77 23.48 15.85
C ASN A 219 -10.96 24.30 15.31
N VAL A 220 -10.68 25.43 14.65
CA VAL A 220 -11.73 26.27 14.05
C VAL A 220 -12.42 25.55 12.89
N ARG A 221 -11.64 24.88 12.04
CA ARG A 221 -12.14 24.18 10.86
C ARG A 221 -12.88 22.89 11.23
N SER A 222 -12.45 22.15 12.27
CA SER A 222 -13.19 20.98 12.76
C SER A 222 -14.58 21.35 13.30
N ARG A 223 -14.73 22.56 13.84
CA ARG A 223 -16.03 23.14 14.23
C ARG A 223 -16.85 23.68 13.05
N ARG A 224 -16.40 23.48 11.81
CA ARG A 224 -17.02 23.99 10.56
C ARG A 224 -17.19 25.52 10.56
N ARG A 225 -16.31 26.25 11.24
CA ARG A 225 -16.34 27.73 11.29
C ARG A 225 -15.34 28.33 10.30
N ALA A 226 -15.55 29.59 9.93
CA ALA A 226 -14.67 30.29 9.02
C ALA A 226 -13.43 30.82 9.76
N THR A 227 -12.22 30.39 9.35
CA THR A 227 -10.96 30.78 10.01
C THR A 227 -10.62 32.25 9.94
N LYS A 228 -11.28 33.02 9.05
CA LYS A 228 -11.21 34.49 9.02
C LYS A 228 -11.90 35.17 10.20
N GLU A 229 -12.82 34.49 10.90
CA GLU A 229 -13.56 35.05 12.04
C GLU A 229 -12.82 34.89 13.38
N PHE A 230 -11.62 34.31 13.33
CA PHE A 230 -10.81 34.03 14.51
C PHE A 230 -9.47 34.76 14.42
N SER A 231 -9.03 35.31 15.54
CA SER A 231 -7.68 35.87 15.69
C SER A 231 -6.88 35.07 16.70
N LEU A 232 -5.58 34.96 16.45
CA LEU A 232 -4.60 34.43 17.38
C LEU A 232 -4.03 35.57 18.23
N PHE A 233 -3.87 35.32 19.52
CA PHE A 233 -3.37 36.27 20.51
C PHE A 233 -2.21 35.65 21.29
N LYS A 234 -1.21 36.46 21.61
CA LYS A 234 -0.11 36.10 22.50
C LYS A 234 -0.38 36.66 23.90
N LEU A 235 -0.47 35.77 24.89
CA LEU A 235 -0.72 36.13 26.28
C LEU A 235 0.56 36.69 26.94
N LYS A 236 0.40 37.32 28.11
CA LYS A 236 1.53 37.93 28.86
C LYS A 236 2.57 36.91 29.31
N ASP A 237 2.15 35.68 29.55
CA ASP A 237 3.02 34.55 29.92
C ASP A 237 3.79 33.96 28.72
N GLY A 238 3.57 34.49 27.51
CA GLY A 238 4.21 34.03 26.28
C GLY A 238 3.47 32.91 25.54
N THR A 239 2.38 32.38 26.11
CA THR A 239 1.55 31.36 25.46
C THR A 239 0.60 31.98 24.43
N TYR A 240 -0.08 31.13 23.64
CA TYR A 240 -0.97 31.56 22.56
C TYR A 240 -2.39 31.04 22.76
N THR A 241 -3.39 31.88 22.46
CA THR A 241 -4.82 31.56 22.46
C THR A 241 -5.52 32.14 21.24
N TRP A 242 -6.74 31.69 20.92
CA TRP A 242 -7.54 32.19 19.81
C TRP A 242 -9.00 32.39 20.22
N ASP A 243 -9.66 33.41 19.69
CA ASP A 243 -11.06 33.72 20.01
C ASP A 243 -11.87 34.14 18.76
N TYR A 244 -13.17 33.90 18.82
CA TYR A 244 -14.16 34.24 17.80
C TYR A 244 -14.48 35.73 17.82
N ASN A 245 -14.82 36.29 16.65
CA ASN A 245 -15.12 37.72 16.47
C ASN A 245 -13.99 38.65 16.95
N HIS A 246 -12.74 38.16 16.94
CA HIS A 246 -11.56 38.94 17.30
C HIS A 246 -11.61 39.52 18.74
N LYS A 247 -12.33 38.86 19.66
CA LYS A 247 -12.38 39.27 21.08
C LYS A 247 -11.03 39.08 21.74
N GLN A 248 -10.27 40.17 21.85
CA GLN A 248 -8.93 40.15 22.42
C GLN A 248 -8.98 39.96 23.94
N PRO A 249 -8.31 38.92 24.49
CA PRO A 249 -8.15 38.77 25.93
C PRO A 249 -7.38 39.95 26.54
N GLU A 250 -7.76 40.37 27.75
CA GLU A 250 -7.15 41.51 28.42
C GLU A 250 -5.63 41.35 28.56
N GLY A 251 -4.88 42.36 28.12
CA GLY A 251 -3.42 42.37 28.22
C GLY A 251 -2.68 41.43 27.26
N SER A 252 -3.38 40.75 26.36
CA SER A 252 -2.76 39.98 25.28
C SER A 252 -2.31 40.88 24.11
N LYS A 253 -1.47 40.37 23.23
CA LYS A 253 -1.09 41.01 21.96
C LYS A 253 -1.72 40.29 20.78
N VAL A 254 -2.33 41.01 19.84
CA VAL A 254 -2.86 40.43 18.60
C VAL A 254 -1.70 39.95 17.74
N VAL A 255 -1.74 38.68 17.34
CA VAL A 255 -0.76 38.08 16.42
C VAL A 255 -1.25 38.22 14.98
N GLY A 256 -2.54 37.92 14.73
CA GLY A 256 -3.14 38.03 13.40
C GLY A 256 -4.41 37.19 13.25
N ILE A 257 -4.98 37.18 12.04
CA ILE A 257 -6.14 36.36 11.69
C ILE A 257 -5.68 34.92 11.42
N VAL A 258 -6.38 33.93 12.00
CA VAL A 258 -5.99 32.51 11.91
C VAL A 258 -5.86 32.03 10.46
N GLN A 259 -6.77 32.43 9.57
CA GLN A 259 -6.69 32.08 8.15
C GLN A 259 -5.42 32.60 7.48
N ASP A 260 -5.08 33.87 7.71
CA ASP A 260 -3.95 34.52 7.04
C ASP A 260 -2.62 34.04 7.60
N LEU A 261 -2.56 33.81 8.92
CA LEU A 261 -1.40 33.20 9.58
C LEU A 261 -1.13 31.81 9.02
N TYR A 262 -2.17 30.99 8.86
CA TYR A 262 -2.03 29.63 8.31
C TYR A 262 -1.61 29.65 6.82
N LYS A 263 -2.22 30.50 5.99
CA LYS A 263 -1.79 30.68 4.59
C LYS A 263 -0.38 31.27 4.47
N GLY A 264 0.06 32.02 5.49
CA GLY A 264 1.35 32.66 5.56
C GLY A 264 2.46 31.82 6.19
N LEU A 265 2.23 30.54 6.50
CA LEU A 265 3.22 29.69 7.18
C LEU A 265 4.57 29.61 6.46
N ASP A 266 4.55 29.65 5.12
CA ASP A 266 5.79 29.71 4.33
C ASP A 266 6.60 31.00 4.56
N LYS A 267 5.95 32.12 4.88
CA LYS A 267 6.60 33.41 5.14
C LYS A 267 7.10 33.53 6.58
N GLN A 268 6.55 32.76 7.51
CA GLN A 268 6.99 32.72 8.91
C GLN A 268 8.21 31.80 9.14
N ALA A 269 8.79 31.26 8.05
CA ALA A 269 9.84 30.26 8.06
C ALA A 269 9.43 29.03 8.90
N GLN A 270 8.48 28.23 8.43
CA GLN A 270 8.25 26.92 9.06
C GLN A 270 9.54 26.09 9.12
N PRO A 271 9.74 25.24 10.15
CA PRO A 271 10.84 24.28 10.16
C PRO A 271 10.80 23.43 8.90
N VAL A 272 11.97 23.21 8.31
CA VAL A 272 12.11 22.23 7.24
C VAL A 272 12.68 20.98 7.87
N TYR A 273 12.04 19.84 7.64
CA TYR A 273 12.48 18.54 8.11
C TYR A 273 13.14 17.75 6.99
N THR A 274 13.80 16.65 7.36
CA THR A 274 14.40 15.69 6.45
C THR A 274 14.28 14.28 6.99
N ASP A 275 14.38 13.29 6.11
CA ASP A 275 14.46 11.90 6.51
C ASP A 275 15.77 11.60 7.26
N ASN A 276 15.69 10.70 8.25
CA ASN A 276 16.84 10.30 9.07
C ASN A 276 17.88 9.47 8.30
N HIS A 277 17.51 8.83 7.18
CA HIS A 277 18.42 7.95 6.45
C HIS A 277 19.39 8.69 5.53
N THR A 278 18.86 9.58 4.67
CA THR A 278 19.62 10.23 3.61
C THR A 278 19.90 11.71 3.88
N GLY A 279 19.08 12.38 4.70
CA GLY A 279 19.18 13.83 4.91
C GLY A 279 18.85 14.67 3.67
N LYS A 280 18.34 14.06 2.59
CA LYS A 280 18.16 14.72 1.29
C LYS A 280 16.79 15.34 1.14
N PHE A 281 15.77 14.74 1.74
CA PHE A 281 14.40 15.26 1.62
C PHE A 281 14.30 16.67 2.22
N ARG A 282 13.36 17.44 1.70
CA ARG A 282 12.90 18.71 2.29
C ARG A 282 11.42 18.51 2.54
N ILE A 283 11.08 18.42 3.81
CA ILE A 283 9.73 18.08 4.28
C ILE A 283 9.22 19.31 4.99
N LYS A 284 8.05 19.79 4.57
CA LYS A 284 7.35 20.92 5.19
C LYS A 284 5.93 20.50 5.48
N LEU A 285 5.34 21.06 6.54
CA LEU A 285 3.94 20.77 6.83
C LEU A 285 3.06 21.42 5.76
N GLY A 286 2.03 20.71 5.33
CA GLY A 286 1.13 21.19 4.29
C GLY A 286 1.69 21.12 2.87
N GLU A 287 2.86 20.52 2.66
CA GLU A 287 3.41 20.24 1.33
C GLU A 287 3.55 18.73 1.12
N VAL A 288 3.08 18.25 -0.03
CA VAL A 288 3.19 16.84 -0.40
C VAL A 288 4.65 16.43 -0.53
N VAL A 289 5.01 15.31 0.10
CA VAL A 289 6.31 14.67 -0.07
C VAL A 289 6.14 13.46 -0.96
N GLU A 290 6.77 13.50 -2.13
CA GLU A 290 6.67 12.46 -3.14
C GLU A 290 8.04 11.93 -3.57
N MET A 291 8.02 10.72 -4.12
CA MET A 291 9.10 10.16 -4.89
C MET A 291 8.51 9.34 -6.04
N ASP A 292 9.29 9.16 -7.10
CA ASP A 292 8.92 8.29 -8.21
C ASP A 292 8.58 6.88 -7.70
N ARG A 293 7.33 6.45 -7.93
CA ARG A 293 6.81 5.14 -7.53
C ARG A 293 7.67 4.00 -8.04
N THR A 294 8.22 4.11 -9.26
CA THR A 294 9.04 3.05 -9.87
C THR A 294 10.34 2.83 -9.10
N LYS A 295 10.78 3.83 -8.34
CA LYS A 295 11.94 3.72 -7.46
C LYS A 295 11.57 3.07 -6.14
N THR A 296 10.31 3.09 -5.71
CA THR A 296 9.87 2.48 -4.45
C THR A 296 9.74 0.96 -4.58
N SER A 297 10.29 0.22 -3.61
CA SER A 297 10.26 -1.24 -3.58
C SER A 297 8.90 -1.78 -3.14
N ALA A 298 8.25 -2.53 -4.03
CA ALA A 298 7.02 -3.28 -3.77
C ALA A 298 7.24 -4.61 -3.00
N SER A 299 8.48 -4.90 -2.57
CA SER A 299 8.77 -6.06 -1.73
C SER A 299 7.87 -6.10 -0.50
N ARG A 300 7.57 -7.29 0.04
CA ARG A 300 6.85 -7.43 1.32
C ARG A 300 7.78 -7.25 2.54
N ALA A 301 9.10 -7.17 2.35
CA ALA A 301 10.05 -7.00 3.44
C ALA A 301 9.82 -5.71 4.25
N ASP A 302 10.06 -5.74 5.55
CA ASP A 302 9.77 -4.61 6.44
C ASP A 302 10.68 -3.40 6.17
N CYS A 303 11.91 -3.63 5.71
CA CYS A 303 12.85 -2.58 5.36
C CYS A 303 13.31 -2.75 3.90
N SER A 304 12.92 -1.80 3.05
CA SER A 304 13.38 -1.71 1.66
C SER A 304 13.34 -0.25 1.21
N TYR A 305 13.79 0.06 0.00
CA TYR A 305 13.86 1.44 -0.46
C TYR A 305 12.46 2.02 -0.70
N GLY A 306 12.13 3.16 -0.07
CA GLY A 306 10.82 3.80 -0.14
C GLY A 306 10.50 4.77 0.99
N LEU A 307 9.37 5.48 0.88
CA LEU A 307 8.85 6.33 1.96
C LEU A 307 8.12 5.45 2.98
N HIS A 308 8.78 5.16 4.10
CA HIS A 308 8.17 4.39 5.19
C HIS A 308 7.19 5.23 6.02
N MET A 309 6.07 4.60 6.37
CA MET A 309 5.02 5.14 7.23
C MET A 309 4.67 4.10 8.29
N GLY A 310 4.69 4.50 9.56
CA GLY A 310 4.43 3.59 10.68
C GLY A 310 3.11 3.85 11.37
N ASN A 311 2.61 2.85 12.08
CA ASN A 311 1.48 3.01 13.00
C ASN A 311 1.91 3.64 14.34
N SER A 312 0.93 3.85 15.22
CA SER A 312 1.14 4.37 16.58
C SER A 312 2.07 3.49 17.42
N HIS A 313 2.01 2.16 17.28
CA HIS A 313 2.90 1.25 18.01
C HIS A 313 4.35 1.35 17.55
N TRP A 314 4.57 1.48 16.23
CA TRP A 314 5.91 1.61 15.66
C TRP A 314 6.64 2.83 16.22
N VAL A 315 5.96 3.98 16.30
CA VAL A 315 6.61 5.21 16.78
C VAL A 315 6.89 5.18 18.27
N LYS A 316 6.08 4.48 19.07
CA LYS A 316 6.34 4.29 20.50
C LYS A 316 7.54 3.39 20.78
N THR A 317 7.94 2.56 19.81
CA THR A 317 9.04 1.59 19.94
C THR A 317 10.25 1.94 19.06
N SER A 318 10.20 3.06 18.35
CA SER A 318 11.26 3.52 17.45
C SER A 318 11.81 4.88 17.88
N SER A 319 13.04 5.17 17.48
CA SER A 319 13.73 6.44 17.71
C SER A 319 14.36 6.99 16.41
N TYR A 320 13.70 6.76 15.27
CA TYR A 320 14.27 7.01 13.93
C TYR A 320 14.20 8.49 13.48
N GLY A 321 14.48 9.41 14.39
CA GLY A 321 14.50 10.85 14.15
C GLY A 321 14.22 11.66 15.42
N SER A 322 14.40 12.98 15.35
CA SER A 322 14.21 13.89 16.48
C SER A 322 12.79 14.44 16.63
N GLU A 323 12.02 14.45 15.54
CA GLU A 323 10.67 15.02 15.49
C GLU A 323 9.70 14.01 14.90
N LEU A 324 8.47 14.01 15.42
CA LEU A 324 7.43 13.10 14.96
C LEU A 324 6.35 13.85 14.20
N LEU A 325 6.10 13.41 12.96
CA LEU A 325 5.07 13.97 12.10
C LEU A 325 3.87 13.02 11.99
N LEU A 326 2.69 13.62 12.01
CA LEU A 326 1.43 13.04 11.57
C LEU A 326 1.31 13.24 10.06
N CYS A 327 1.04 12.16 9.33
CA CYS A 327 0.96 12.14 7.87
C CYS A 327 -0.35 11.49 7.40
N LEU A 328 -0.89 12.02 6.32
CA LEU A 328 -2.00 11.42 5.56
C LEU A 328 -1.45 10.75 4.30
N ILE A 329 -1.98 9.58 3.98
CA ILE A 329 -1.56 8.80 2.81
C ILE A 329 -2.80 8.43 2.01
N ASN A 330 -2.76 8.73 0.71
CA ASN A 330 -3.76 8.23 -0.21
C ASN A 330 -3.52 6.71 -0.41
N PRO A 331 -4.50 5.83 -0.22
CA PRO A 331 -4.31 4.41 -0.45
C PRO A 331 -3.93 4.07 -1.90
N ALA A 332 -4.22 4.95 -2.87
CA ALA A 332 -3.68 4.87 -4.23
C ALA A 332 -2.14 4.91 -4.25
N ASP A 333 -1.52 5.64 -3.32
CA ASP A 333 -0.07 5.91 -3.21
C ASP A 333 0.71 4.87 -2.40
N ILE A 334 0.02 3.88 -1.83
CA ILE A 334 0.67 2.76 -1.13
C ILE A 334 1.35 1.86 -2.17
N VAL A 335 2.57 1.41 -1.88
CA VAL A 335 3.39 0.64 -2.81
C VAL A 335 3.46 -0.84 -2.42
N ASN A 336 3.40 -1.17 -1.12
CA ASN A 336 3.52 -2.54 -0.67
C ASN A 336 2.57 -2.87 0.47
N VAL A 337 2.20 -4.16 0.55
CA VAL A 337 1.65 -4.77 1.76
C VAL A 337 2.78 -5.51 2.47
N PRO A 338 3.25 -5.02 3.64
CA PRO A 338 4.40 -5.60 4.33
C PRO A 338 4.06 -6.94 4.99
N SER A 339 5.08 -7.74 5.30
CA SER A 339 4.95 -8.98 6.07
C SER A 339 4.92 -8.75 7.57
N GLY A 340 5.62 -7.72 8.06
CA GLY A 340 5.61 -7.30 9.46
C GLY A 340 4.42 -6.41 9.79
N GLU A 341 4.45 -5.85 10.99
CA GLU A 341 3.25 -5.33 11.66
C GLU A 341 3.22 -3.81 11.81
N TRP A 342 4.33 -3.13 11.51
CA TRP A 342 4.58 -1.80 12.06
C TRP A 342 4.59 -0.67 11.04
N LYS A 343 4.96 -0.96 9.79
CA LYS A 343 5.15 0.07 8.77
C LYS A 343 4.94 -0.46 7.36
N PHE A 344 4.43 0.40 6.49
CA PHE A 344 4.30 0.17 5.06
C PHE A 344 5.12 1.22 4.28
N ARG A 345 5.19 1.08 2.95
CA ARG A 345 5.78 2.07 2.05
C ARG A 345 4.74 2.69 1.14
N CYS A 346 4.89 3.98 0.91
CA CYS A 346 4.18 4.74 -0.10
C CYS A 346 5.18 5.45 -1.03
N CYS A 347 4.67 5.96 -2.14
CA CYS A 347 5.40 6.88 -3.03
C CYS A 347 5.07 8.35 -2.75
N GLN A 348 4.01 8.62 -1.98
CA GLN A 348 3.56 9.97 -1.66
C GLN A 348 2.90 10.01 -0.28
N TYR A 349 3.11 11.09 0.47
CA TYR A 349 2.39 11.38 1.71
C TYR A 349 2.26 12.88 1.93
N TYR A 350 1.30 13.25 2.78
CA TYR A 350 1.01 14.63 3.16
C TYR A 350 1.23 14.83 4.66
N PRO A 351 2.35 15.44 5.09
CA PRO A 351 2.61 15.77 6.49
C PRO A 351 1.74 16.95 6.94
N VAL A 352 0.94 16.75 7.99
CA VAL A 352 -0.10 17.72 8.39
C VAL A 352 0.20 18.43 9.69
N ALA A 353 0.92 17.76 10.60
CA ALA A 353 1.25 18.30 11.90
C ALA A 353 2.49 17.62 12.49
N ARG A 354 3.16 18.33 13.39
CA ARG A 354 4.00 17.71 14.43
C ARG A 354 3.08 17.19 15.53
N ILE A 355 3.37 16.01 16.06
CA ILE A 355 2.59 15.42 17.16
C ILE A 355 3.52 14.85 18.23
N GLU A 356 3.12 15.00 19.49
CA GLU A 356 3.79 14.35 20.63
C GLU A 356 3.30 12.91 20.81
N LEU A 357 4.15 12.02 21.32
CA LEU A 357 3.80 10.61 21.50
C LEU A 357 2.56 10.40 22.41
N GLU A 358 2.39 11.26 23.41
CA GLU A 358 1.28 11.22 24.36
C GLU A 358 -0.07 11.66 23.78
N ASP A 359 -0.07 12.34 22.63
CA ASP A 359 -1.28 12.84 21.97
C ASP A 359 -1.79 11.90 20.87
N ILE A 360 -1.00 10.91 20.47
CA ILE A 360 -1.37 9.91 19.46
C ILE A 360 -2.66 9.17 19.84
N ASP A 361 -2.77 8.76 21.11
CA ASP A 361 -3.92 7.97 21.57
C ASP A 361 -5.18 8.84 21.80
N LYS A 362 -5.05 10.17 21.70
CA LYS A 362 -6.16 11.14 21.83
C LYS A 362 -6.64 11.63 20.46
N LEU A 363 -6.01 11.19 19.38
CA LEU A 363 -6.29 11.64 18.04
C LEU A 363 -7.58 10.98 17.54
N GLU A 364 -8.52 11.81 17.08
CA GLU A 364 -9.78 11.35 16.51
C GLU A 364 -9.86 11.67 15.02
N ALA A 365 -10.42 10.76 14.22
CA ALA A 365 -10.48 10.90 12.76
C ALA A 365 -11.16 12.22 12.32
N GLU A 366 -12.20 12.65 13.04
CA GLU A 366 -12.95 13.88 12.74
C GLU A 366 -12.09 15.14 12.90
N GLN A 367 -11.08 15.13 13.77
CA GLN A 367 -10.14 16.24 13.91
C GLN A 367 -9.27 16.42 12.65
N LEU A 368 -9.17 15.38 11.81
CA LEU A 368 -8.37 15.36 10.59
C LEU A 368 -9.14 15.77 9.34
N ARG A 369 -10.47 16.00 9.44
CA ARG A 369 -11.34 16.41 8.32
C ARG A 369 -10.86 17.69 7.60
N VAL A 370 -10.10 18.52 8.31
CA VAL A 370 -9.56 19.75 7.75
C VAL A 370 -8.40 19.43 6.84
N PHE A 371 -7.48 18.62 7.34
CA PHE A 371 -6.25 18.29 6.66
C PHE A 371 -6.48 17.33 5.49
N ASP A 372 -7.44 16.41 5.61
CA ASP A 372 -7.78 15.51 4.52
C ASP A 372 -8.51 16.22 3.37
N GLY A 373 -9.29 17.26 3.65
CA GLY A 373 -9.87 18.16 2.64
C GLY A 373 -8.82 19.04 1.95
N ASP A 374 -7.84 19.54 2.72
CA ASP A 374 -6.71 20.27 2.14
C ASP A 374 -5.88 19.35 1.23
N TYR A 375 -5.63 18.11 1.64
CA TYR A 375 -4.91 17.14 0.81
C TYR A 375 -5.67 16.80 -0.48
N ALA A 376 -6.98 16.53 -0.38
CA ALA A 376 -7.82 16.27 -1.55
C ALA A 376 -7.80 17.44 -2.54
N THR A 377 -7.80 18.68 -2.03
CA THR A 377 -7.69 19.89 -2.87
C THR A 377 -6.36 19.95 -3.61
N LEU A 378 -5.24 19.69 -2.91
CA LEU A 378 -3.91 19.66 -3.52
C LEU A 378 -3.77 18.58 -4.59
N GLU A 379 -4.31 17.37 -4.33
CA GLU A 379 -4.35 16.31 -5.33
C GLU A 379 -5.12 16.74 -6.58
N MET A 380 -6.25 17.42 -6.39
CA MET A 380 -7.05 17.92 -7.50
C MET A 380 -6.36 19.01 -8.30
N GLU A 381 -5.69 19.95 -7.65
CA GLU A 381 -4.89 20.97 -8.33
C GLU A 381 -3.76 20.33 -9.15
N THR A 382 -3.12 19.30 -8.60
CA THR A 382 -2.06 18.53 -9.26
C THR A 382 -2.61 17.79 -10.49
N LEU A 383 -3.77 17.15 -10.36
CA LEU A 383 -4.44 16.47 -11.47
C LEU A 383 -4.88 17.45 -12.56
N ILE A 384 -5.48 18.59 -12.19
CA ILE A 384 -5.88 19.63 -13.15
C ILE A 384 -4.65 20.16 -13.89
N LYS A 385 -3.53 20.34 -13.19
CA LYS A 385 -2.27 20.77 -13.78
C LYS A 385 -1.72 19.73 -14.77
N SER A 386 -1.73 18.44 -14.42
CA SER A 386 -1.26 17.38 -15.32
C SER A 386 -2.15 17.28 -16.57
N ILE A 387 -3.48 17.34 -16.41
CA ILE A 387 -4.46 17.40 -17.51
C ILE A 387 -4.19 18.60 -18.43
N ARG A 388 -3.98 19.80 -17.87
CA ARG A 388 -3.69 21.01 -18.69
C ARG A 388 -2.39 20.91 -19.47
N GLN A 389 -1.43 20.14 -18.96
CA GLN A 389 -0.11 19.96 -19.56
C GLN A 389 -0.07 18.80 -20.54
N ASP A 390 -1.08 17.92 -20.56
CA ASP A 390 -1.16 16.79 -21.48
C ASP A 390 -1.41 17.29 -22.92
N PRO A 391 -0.42 17.15 -23.83
CA PRO A 391 -0.57 17.60 -25.20
C PRO A 391 -1.63 16.79 -25.97
N THR A 392 -1.94 15.57 -25.56
CA THR A 392 -2.94 14.70 -26.20
C THR A 392 -4.38 15.19 -25.94
N LEU A 393 -4.60 15.90 -24.84
CA LEU A 393 -5.92 16.48 -24.52
C LEU A 393 -6.26 17.72 -25.35
N LYS A 394 -5.29 18.34 -26.05
CA LYS A 394 -5.59 19.37 -27.06
C LYS A 394 -6.39 18.80 -28.24
N GLU A 395 -6.23 17.52 -28.57
CA GLU A 395 -7.06 16.84 -29.59
C GLU A 395 -8.50 16.60 -29.10
N PHE A 396 -8.70 16.37 -27.80
CA PHE A 396 -10.03 16.25 -27.20
C PHE A 396 -10.84 17.55 -27.32
N ALA A 397 -10.21 18.71 -27.15
CA ALA A 397 -10.85 20.02 -27.32
C ALA A 397 -11.25 20.31 -28.79
N GLY A 398 -10.62 19.64 -29.76
CA GLY A 398 -10.88 19.82 -31.20
C GLY A 398 -12.04 18.97 -31.75
N LYS A 399 -12.44 17.90 -31.06
CA LYS A 399 -13.58 17.08 -31.46
C LYS A 399 -14.88 17.77 -31.02
N ARG A 400 -15.42 18.63 -31.89
CA ARG A 400 -16.82 19.09 -31.76
C ARG A 400 -17.70 17.86 -31.57
N VAL A 401 -18.36 17.76 -30.42
CA VAL A 401 -19.47 16.81 -30.24
C VAL A 401 -20.44 17.07 -31.39
N ASP A 402 -20.72 16.03 -32.18
CA ASP A 402 -21.64 16.14 -33.30
C ASP A 402 -22.97 16.69 -32.76
N LYS A 403 -23.44 17.81 -33.32
CA LYS A 403 -24.61 18.54 -32.80
C LYS A 403 -25.91 17.74 -32.93
N LYS A 404 -25.86 16.54 -33.52
CA LYS A 404 -26.98 15.64 -33.76
C LYS A 404 -27.10 14.50 -32.73
N THR A 405 -26.20 14.38 -31.75
CA THR A 405 -26.31 13.32 -30.75
C THR A 405 -27.56 13.54 -29.88
N PRO A 406 -28.40 12.51 -29.63
CA PRO A 406 -29.61 12.60 -28.81
C PRO A 406 -29.40 13.27 -27.44
N LEU A 407 -28.18 13.13 -26.90
CA LEU A 407 -27.72 13.72 -25.65
C LEU A 407 -27.80 15.26 -25.62
N ILE A 408 -27.55 15.96 -26.74
CA ILE A 408 -27.61 17.44 -26.80
C ILE A 408 -29.06 17.92 -26.78
N LYS A 409 -30.00 17.13 -27.31
CA LYS A 409 -31.44 17.43 -27.24
C LYS A 409 -31.95 17.28 -25.80
N GLN A 410 -31.55 16.20 -25.13
CA GLN A 410 -31.84 15.98 -23.70
C GLN A 410 -31.21 17.06 -22.80
N LEU A 411 -29.98 17.49 -23.09
CA LEU A 411 -29.31 18.58 -22.37
C LEU A 411 -29.96 19.96 -22.64
N ARG A 412 -30.56 20.19 -23.81
CA ARG A 412 -31.31 21.43 -24.08
C ARG A 412 -32.64 21.47 -23.34
N GLU A 413 -33.28 20.31 -23.18
CA GLU A 413 -34.50 20.16 -22.36
C GLU A 413 -34.18 20.39 -20.87
N LEU A 414 -32.98 20.01 -20.40
CA LEU A 414 -32.50 20.26 -19.03
C LEU A 414 -32.03 21.71 -18.77
N LYS A 415 -31.59 22.44 -19.81
CA LYS A 415 -31.11 23.85 -19.70
C LYS A 415 -32.22 24.88 -19.50
N GLY A 416 -33.48 24.46 -19.34
CA GLY A 416 -34.59 25.33 -18.94
C GLY A 416 -34.48 25.85 -17.50
N THR A 417 -33.57 25.33 -16.69
CA THR A 417 -33.43 25.69 -15.27
C THR A 417 -32.01 26.05 -14.89
N GLN A 418 -31.82 27.37 -14.73
CA GLN A 418 -30.83 28.08 -13.93
C GLN A 418 -29.36 28.16 -14.40
N SER A 419 -28.86 29.39 -14.22
CA SER A 419 -27.60 29.97 -14.67
C SER A 419 -26.43 29.50 -13.82
N ILE A 420 -25.44 28.87 -14.44
CA ILE A 420 -24.14 28.58 -13.83
C ILE A 420 -23.29 29.85 -13.87
N ARG A 421 -23.21 30.56 -12.73
CA ARG A 421 -22.17 31.57 -12.47
C ARG A 421 -21.66 31.39 -11.03
N THR A 422 -20.35 31.56 -10.89
CA THR A 422 -19.50 31.57 -9.69
C THR A 422 -19.03 30.22 -9.14
N TRP A 423 -17.94 29.70 -9.73
CA TRP A 423 -17.01 28.78 -9.08
C TRP A 423 -15.93 29.60 -8.37
N SER A 424 -16.07 29.84 -7.07
CA SER A 424 -14.96 30.23 -6.20
C SER A 424 -15.24 29.81 -4.76
N THR A 425 -14.23 29.15 -4.17
CA THR A 425 -14.06 28.77 -2.76
C THR A 425 -15.06 27.75 -2.20
N HIS A 426 -14.50 26.57 -1.89
CA HIS A 426 -15.13 25.37 -1.30
C HIS A 426 -15.94 24.55 -2.28
N LEU A 427 -15.35 23.44 -2.76
CA LEU A 427 -16.06 22.38 -3.46
C LEU A 427 -17.05 21.74 -2.47
N PRO A 428 -18.37 21.82 -2.70
CA PRO A 428 -19.39 21.07 -1.98
C PRO A 428 -19.10 19.56 -1.98
N GLU A 429 -19.59 18.82 -0.98
CA GLU A 429 -19.42 17.36 -0.87
C GLU A 429 -19.87 16.61 -2.14
N GLU A 430 -20.91 17.10 -2.81
CA GLU A 430 -21.40 16.53 -4.07
C GLU A 430 -20.39 16.66 -5.23
N ASP A 431 -19.66 17.78 -5.28
CA ASP A 431 -18.62 17.98 -6.30
C ASP A 431 -17.36 17.16 -5.98
N GLN A 432 -17.03 16.96 -4.70
CA GLN A 432 -15.96 16.07 -4.26
C GLN A 432 -16.28 14.60 -4.60
N GLN A 433 -17.55 14.20 -4.45
CA GLN A 433 -18.06 12.89 -4.84
C GLN A 433 -17.97 12.67 -6.36
N ALA A 434 -18.42 13.65 -7.16
CA ALA A 434 -18.34 13.61 -8.63
C ALA A 434 -16.89 13.52 -9.14
N ILE A 435 -15.94 14.06 -8.37
CA ILE A 435 -14.50 13.98 -8.65
C ILE A 435 -13.95 12.56 -8.40
N LEU A 436 -14.31 11.94 -7.27
CA LEU A 436 -13.97 10.54 -6.98
C LEU A 436 -14.54 9.60 -8.07
N GLU A 437 -15.77 9.86 -8.50
CA GLU A 437 -16.41 9.18 -9.64
C GLU A 437 -15.63 9.35 -10.95
N SER A 438 -15.14 10.56 -11.22
CA SER A 438 -14.38 10.87 -12.44
C SER A 438 -12.99 10.21 -12.47
N ARG A 439 -12.28 10.09 -11.33
CA ARG A 439 -10.97 9.41 -11.26
C ARG A 439 -11.09 7.90 -11.50
N VAL A 440 -12.16 7.28 -10.99
CA VAL A 440 -12.42 5.86 -11.26
C VAL A 440 -12.81 5.62 -12.71
N ALA A 441 -13.61 6.52 -13.31
CA ALA A 441 -14.03 6.42 -14.71
C ALA A 441 -12.91 6.64 -15.73
N LEU A 442 -11.80 7.29 -15.36
CA LEU A 442 -10.63 7.50 -16.23
C LEU A 442 -9.69 6.27 -16.28
N ILE A 443 -9.87 5.30 -15.38
CA ILE A 443 -9.04 4.10 -15.24
C ILE A 443 -9.81 2.82 -15.63
N ALA A 444 -11.14 2.85 -15.58
CA ALA A 444 -12.02 1.82 -16.15
C ALA A 444 -12.18 2.01 -17.66
#